data_AF-A0A2N7B316-F1
#
_entry.id   AF-A0A2N7B316-F1
#
_cell.length_a   1.000
_cell.length_b   1.000
_cell.length_c   1.000
_cell.angle_alpha   90.00
_cell.angle_beta   90.00
_cell.angle_gamma   90.00
#
_symmetry.space_group_name_H-M   'P 1'
#
loop_
_entity.id
_entity.type
_entity.pdbx_description
1 polymer ?
#
loop_
_entity_poly.entity_id
_entity_poly.type
_entity_poly.pdbx_seq_one_letter_code
_entity_poly.pdbx_strand_id
1 'polypeptide(L)' 'METIITKSVFFTYLNGQATVHQKQQIGQWLMNPINQEQYFTWLDEWERQSLQMQTNQDKAWETITNQLENTSHAPLQVLP' A
#
# COMPACT_ATOMS: atom_id res chain seq x y z
N MET A 1 1.09 -17.63 26.56
CA MET A 1 1.94 -18.14 25.48
C MET A 1 2.53 -16.93 24.77
N GLU A 2 3.83 -16.90 24.56
CA GLU A 2 4.44 -15.85 23.73
C GLU A 2 4.13 -16.16 22.27
N THR A 3 3.36 -15.30 21.62
CA THR A 3 3.09 -15.43 20.18
C THR A 3 4.31 -14.95 19.42
N ILE A 4 4.99 -15.83 18.69
CA ILE A 4 6.16 -15.46 17.88
C ILE A 4 5.70 -15.19 16.45
N ILE A 5 6.01 -14.00 15.92
CA ILE A 5 5.73 -13.60 14.54
C ILE A 5 7.03 -13.57 13.75
N THR A 6 7.00 -14.13 12.54
CA THR A 6 8.12 -14.03 11.59
C THR A 6 7.94 -12.80 10.69
N LYS A 7 9.07 -12.23 10.26
CA LYS A 7 9.08 -11.07 9.35
C LYS A 7 8.32 -11.34 8.03
N SER A 8 8.34 -12.59 7.53
CA SER A 8 7.58 -12.96 6.33
C SER A 8 6.06 -12.83 6.53
N VAL A 9 5.53 -13.36 7.64
CA VAL A 9 4.10 -13.22 7.99
C VAL A 9 3.73 -11.76 8.20
N PHE A 10 4.62 -10.99 8.83
CA PHE A 10 4.45 -9.56 9.02
C PHE A 10 4.38 -8.79 7.69
N PHE A 11 5.25 -9.12 6.73
CA PHE A 11 5.24 -8.48 5.41
C PHE A 11 4.01 -8.90 4.59
N THR A 12 3.57 -10.15 4.68
CA THR A 12 2.29 -10.59 4.12
C THR A 12 1.10 -9.81 4.70
N TYR A 13 1.16 -9.48 6.00
CA TYR A 13 0.17 -8.61 6.64
C TYR A 13 0.19 -7.18 6.11
N LEU A 14 1.36 -6.56 5.97
CA LEU A 14 1.50 -5.21 5.42
C LEU A 14 1.07 -5.13 3.95
N ASN A 15 1.30 -6.18 3.16
CA ASN A 15 0.81 -6.31 1.78
C ASN A 15 -0.71 -6.56 1.68
N GLY A 16 -1.45 -6.59 2.80
CA GLY A 16 -2.90 -6.83 2.82
C GLY A 16 -3.32 -8.28 2.54
N GLN A 17 -2.37 -9.21 2.46
CA GLN A 17 -2.59 -10.61 2.09
C GLN A 17 -2.70 -11.57 3.29
N ALA A 18 -2.59 -11.07 4.52
CA ALA A 18 -2.70 -11.92 5.70
C ALA A 18 -4.12 -12.48 5.91
N THR A 19 -4.17 -13.75 6.27
CA THR A 19 -5.40 -14.43 6.71
C THR A 19 -5.94 -13.86 8.02
N VAL A 20 -7.22 -14.13 8.33
CA VAL A 20 -7.84 -13.70 9.60
C VAL A 20 -7.05 -14.21 10.81
N HIS A 21 -6.58 -15.46 10.77
CA HIS A 21 -5.77 -16.04 11.84
C HIS A 21 -4.45 -15.31 12.02
N GLN A 22 -3.71 -15.02 10.94
CA GLN A 22 -2.45 -14.28 11.01
C GLN A 22 -2.64 -12.86 11.57
N LYS A 23 -3.75 -12.18 11.20
CA LYS A 23 -4.10 -10.87 11.78
C LYS A 23 -4.31 -10.95 13.28
N GLN A 24 -5.01 -11.99 13.77
CA GLN A 24 -5.20 -12.21 15.20
C GLN A 24 -3.88 -12.49 15.93
N GLN A 25 -3.00 -13.30 15.34
CA GLN A 25 -1.68 -13.58 15.90
C GLN A 25 -0.83 -12.31 16.00
N ILE A 26 -0.86 -11.44 14.99
CA ILE A 26 -0.16 -10.15 15.02
C ILE A 26 -0.75 -9.24 16.10
N GLY A 27 -2.08 -9.18 16.23
CA GLY A 27 -2.74 -8.42 17.30
C GLY A 27 -2.31 -8.88 18.70
N GLN A 28 -2.21 -10.19 18.93
CA GLN A 28 -1.71 -10.75 20.18
C GLN A 28 -0.22 -10.46 20.40
N TRP A 29 0.59 -10.55 19.34
CA TRP A 29 2.02 -10.24 19.39
C TRP A 29 2.27 -8.77 19.79
N LEU A 30 1.45 -7.84 19.30
CA LEU A 30 1.52 -6.41 19.61
C LEU A 30 1.07 -6.03 21.04
N MET A 31 0.51 -6.97 21.81
CA MET A 31 0.21 -6.72 23.23
C MET A 31 1.47 -6.58 24.09
N ASN A 32 2.62 -7.07 23.61
CA ASN A 32 3.91 -6.86 24.27
C ASN A 32 4.55 -5.55 23.76
N PRO A 33 4.88 -4.59 24.63
CA PRO A 33 5.51 -3.32 24.24
C PRO A 33 6.81 -3.46 23.42
N ILE A 34 7.64 -4.47 23.70
CA ILE A 34 8.88 -4.72 22.94
C ILE A 34 8.57 -5.00 21.46
N ASN A 35 7.46 -5.69 21.20
CA ASN A 35 7.03 -6.02 19.86
C ASN A 35 6.45 -4.81 19.12
N GLN A 36 5.99 -3.78 19.82
CA GLN A 36 5.55 -2.53 19.21
C GLN A 36 6.74 -1.77 18.61
N GLU A 37 7.89 -1.75 19.28
CA GLU A 37 9.12 -1.18 18.71
C GLU A 37 9.58 -1.99 17.49
N GLN A 38 9.51 -3.32 17.59
CA GLN A 38 9.84 -4.22 16.48
C GLN A 38 8.91 -4.01 15.27
N TYR A 39 7.63 -3.74 15.52
CA TYR A 39 6.64 -3.39 14.49
C TYR A 39 7.09 -2.18 13.68
N PHE A 40 7.47 -1.07 14.35
CA PHE A 40 7.88 0.14 13.64
C PHE A 40 9.16 -0.06 12.85
N THR A 41 10.10 -0.85 13.38
CA THR A 41 11.33 -1.21 12.68
C THR A 41 11.03 -2.00 11.40
N TRP A 42 10.16 -3.01 11.48
CA TRP A 42 9.81 -3.81 10.31
C TRP A 42 8.91 -3.07 9.32
N LEU A 43 8.10 -2.11 9.79
CA LEU A 43 7.33 -1.23 8.92
C LEU A 43 8.25 -0.35 8.06
N ASP A 44 9.23 0.32 8.67
CA ASP A 44 10.21 1.14 7.94
C ASP A 44 11.00 0.28 6.92
N GLU A 45 11.44 -0.91 7.32
CA GLU A 45 12.11 -1.83 6.40
C GLU A 45 11.22 -2.22 5.21
N TRP A 46 9.94 -2.53 5.46
CA TRP A 46 8.99 -2.88 4.42
C TRP A 46 8.73 -1.70 3.50
N GLU A 47 8.55 -0.48 4.03
CA GLU A 47 8.32 0.73 3.23
C GLU A 47 9.51 1.06 2.32
N ARG A 48 10.75 0.87 2.81
CA ARG A 48 11.98 1.05 2.00
C ARG A 48 12.08 0.03 0.87
N GLN A 49 11.66 -1.22 1.11
CA GLN A 49 11.75 -2.31 0.13
C GLN A 49 10.56 -2.31 -0.84
N SER A 50 9.38 -1.93 -0.37
CA SER A 50 8.11 -1.96 -1.08
C SER A 50 7.75 -0.57 -1.61
N LEU A 51 8.74 0.14 -2.15
CA LEU A 51 8.59 1.42 -2.86
C LEU A 51 7.83 1.17 -4.19
N GLN A 52 6.54 0.86 -4.08
CA GLN A 52 5.65 0.57 -5.21
C GLN A 52 5.27 1.83 -6.00
N MET A 53 5.61 3.02 -5.50
CA MET A 53 5.40 4.29 -6.20
C MET A 53 6.71 4.86 -6.74
N GLN A 54 7.21 4.29 -7.83
CA GLN A 54 7.93 5.07 -8.83
C GLN A 54 6.88 5.69 -9.77
N THR A 55 6.16 6.70 -9.30
CA THR A 55 5.29 7.45 -10.22
C THR A 55 6.19 8.32 -11.10
N ASN A 56 6.16 8.09 -12.42
CA ASN A 56 6.73 9.03 -13.36
C ASN A 56 5.74 10.19 -13.49
N GLN A 57 5.90 11.18 -12.60
CA GLN A 57 5.02 12.34 -12.53
C GLN A 57 4.91 13.05 -13.89
N ASP A 58 6.00 13.10 -14.65
CA ASP A 58 6.03 13.72 -15.97
C ASP A 58 5.11 13.00 -16.96
N LYS A 59 5.14 11.67 -17.01
CA LYS A 59 4.25 10.86 -17.87
C LYS A 59 2.79 10.96 -17.44
N ALA A 60 2.52 10.98 -16.13
CA ALA A 60 1.17 11.13 -15.63
C ALA A 60 0.59 12.52 -15.99
N TRP A 61 1.43 13.55 -15.90
CA TRP A 61 1.08 14.91 -16.27
C TRP A 61 0.82 15.03 -17.78
N GLU A 62 1.72 14.53 -18.61
CA GLU A 62 1.57 14.50 -20.07
C GLU A 62 0.30 13.78 -20.53
N THR A 63 -0.04 12.65 -19.87
CA THR A 63 -1.25 11.90 -20.19
C THR A 63 -2.51 12.71 -19.91
N ILE A 64 -2.55 13.44 -18.78
CA ILE A 64 -3.70 14.25 -18.38
C ILE A 64 -3.83 15.49 -19.27
N THR A 65 -2.72 16.18 -19.57
CA THR A 65 -2.75 17.35 -20.46
C THR A 65 -3.21 16.97 -21.87
N ASN A 66 -2.70 15.87 -22.42
CA ASN A 66 -3.12 15.37 -23.74
C ASN A 66 -4.60 14.97 -23.78
N GLN A 67 -5.14 14.44 -22.68
CA GLN A 67 -6.57 14.14 -22.59
C GLN A 67 -7.40 15.42 -22.61
N LEU A 68 -7.07 16.41 -21.78
CA LEU A 68 -7.80 17.69 -21.69
C LEU A 68 -7.81 18.49 -23.00
N GLU A 69 -6.70 18.46 -23.75
CA GLU A 69 -6.60 19.06 -25.07
C GLU A 69 -7.51 18.36 -26.09
N ASN A 70 -7.58 17.03 -26.05
CA ASN A 70 -8.43 16.24 -26.95
C ASN A 70 -9.93 16.29 -26.59
N THR A 71 -10.30 16.39 -25.30
CA THR A 71 -11.72 16.56 -24.90
C THR A 71 -12.27 17.93 -25.23
N SER A 72 -11.42 18.94 -25.43
CA SER A 72 -11.85 20.29 -25.85
C SER A 72 -12.31 20.35 -27.32
N HIS A 73 -12.31 19.22 -28.06
CA HIS A 73 -12.82 19.10 -29.43
C HIS A 73 -13.99 18.13 -29.59
N ALA A 74 -14.60 17.63 -28.52
CA ALA A 74 -15.83 16.86 -28.64
C ALA A 74 -17.03 17.81 -28.86
N PRO A 75 -17.67 17.83 -30.06
CA PRO A 75 -18.92 18.56 -30.22
C PRO A 75 -19.96 17.92 -29.30
N LEU A 76 -20.69 18.76 -28.56
CA LEU A 76 -21.84 18.34 -27.76
C LEU A 76 -22.82 17.58 -28.67
N GLN A 77 -22.82 16.25 -28.60
CA GLN A 77 -23.90 15.45 -29.15
C GLN A 77 -25.11 15.65 -28.25
N VAL A 78 -25.97 16.60 -28.64
CA VAL A 78 -27.31 16.74 -28.10
C VAL A 78 -28.07 15.48 -28.52
N LEU A 79 -28.35 14.59 -27.57
CA LEU A 79 -29.19 13.41 -27.80
C LEU A 79 -30.61 13.87 -28.23
N PRO A 80 -31.25 13.19 -29.18
CA PRO A 80 -32.61 13.51 -29.64
C PRO A 80 -33.69 13.26 -28.59
#